data_AF-A0A359HND3-F1
#
_entry.id   AF-A0A359HND3-F1
#
_cell.length_a   1.000
_cell.length_b   1.000
_cell.length_c   1.000
_cell.angle_alpha   90.00
_cell.angle_beta   90.00
_cell.angle_gamma   90.00
#
_symmetry.space_group_name_H-M   'P 1'
#
loop_
_entity.id
_entity.type
_entity.pdbx_description
1 polymer ?
#
loop_
_entity_poly.entity_id
_entity_poly.type
_entity_poly.pdbx_seq_one_letter_code
_entity_poly.pdbx_strand_id
1 'polypeptide(L)'
;MPKGHAEIFAGNCGFSTQVEAEMQGKVCQLSITSECKAITRLAENLPEVNPYQEISFRRALPQTYEKSIEYCSHAACPVPSGIIKAVEIAAGLALPTNVTIKLSKGD
;
A
#
# COMPACT_ATOMS: atom_id res chain seq x y z
N MET A 1 -1.37 -7.90 17.68
CA MET A 1 -2.73 -7.50 17.23
C MET A 1 -2.95 -8.09 15.83
N PRO A 2 -4.13 -8.03 15.19
CA PRO A 2 -4.26 -8.51 13.81
C PRO A 2 -3.31 -7.74 12.88
N LYS A 3 -2.61 -8.49 12.01
CA LYS A 3 -1.63 -7.96 11.07
C LYS A 3 -2.06 -8.25 9.63
N GLY A 4 -1.80 -7.30 8.75
CA GLY A 4 -1.85 -7.47 7.30
C GLY A 4 -0.45 -7.46 6.74
N HIS A 5 -0.19 -8.34 5.78
CA HIS A 5 1.11 -8.46 5.12
C HIS A 5 0.90 -8.40 3.61
N ALA A 6 1.77 -7.70 2.90
CA ALA A 6 1.81 -7.69 1.44
C ALA A 6 3.24 -7.71 0.92
N GLU A 7 3.50 -8.62 -0.01
CA GLU A 7 4.69 -8.64 -0.86
C GLU A 7 4.29 -8.18 -2.25
N ILE A 8 4.89 -7.09 -2.72
CA ILE A 8 4.46 -6.39 -3.93
C ILE A 8 5.62 -6.29 -4.89
N PHE A 9 5.52 -7.00 -6.01
CA PHE A 9 6.42 -6.85 -7.15
C PHE A 9 5.86 -5.80 -8.12
N ALA A 10 6.61 -4.73 -8.38
CA ALA A 10 6.13 -3.57 -9.14
C ALA A 10 6.26 -3.71 -10.67
N GLY A 11 6.45 -4.94 -11.17
CA GLY A 11 6.51 -5.23 -12.60
C GLY A 11 7.87 -4.91 -13.22
N ASN A 12 7.88 -4.33 -14.42
CA ASN A 12 9.08 -4.18 -15.24
C ASN A 12 10.18 -3.27 -14.64
N CYS A 13 9.87 -2.42 -13.65
CA CYS A 13 10.90 -1.65 -12.94
C CYS A 13 11.77 -2.55 -12.04
N GLY A 14 11.33 -3.78 -11.76
CA GLY A 14 12.09 -4.81 -11.06
C GLY A 14 12.11 -4.68 -9.53
N PHE A 15 11.52 -3.63 -8.96
CA PHE A 15 11.57 -3.40 -7.51
C PHE A 15 10.48 -4.17 -6.76
N SER A 16 10.87 -4.73 -5.61
CA SER A 16 9.97 -5.35 -4.66
C SER A 16 9.76 -4.48 -3.42
N THR A 17 8.58 -4.60 -2.82
CA THR A 17 8.22 -3.92 -1.56
C THR A 17 7.54 -4.91 -0.63
N GLN A 18 7.95 -4.91 0.64
CA GLN A 18 7.29 -5.60 1.74
C GLN A 18 6.55 -4.59 2.60
N VAL A 19 5.30 -4.89 2.94
CA VAL A 19 4.45 -4.08 3.81
C VAL A 19 3.94 -4.94 4.95
N GLU A 20 4.12 -4.46 6.17
CA GLU A 20 3.39 -4.95 7.34
C GLU A 20 2.51 -3.82 7.89
N ALA A 21 1.23 -4.12 8.09
CA ALA A 21 0.28 -3.24 8.76
C ALA A 21 -0.18 -3.91 10.05
N GLU A 22 -0.12 -3.21 11.18
CA GLU A 22 -0.61 -3.70 12.47
C GLU A 22 -1.65 -2.73 13.04
N MET A 23 -2.85 -3.23 13.35
CA MET A 23 -3.90 -2.43 13.94
C MET A 23 -3.57 -2.14 15.41
N GLN A 24 -3.40 -0.86 15.76
CA GLN A 24 -3.15 -0.37 17.11
C GLN A 24 -4.21 0.67 17.52
N GLY A 25 -5.17 0.25 18.34
CA GLY A 25 -6.27 1.10 18.77
C GLY A 25 -7.17 1.49 17.60
N LYS A 26 -6.98 2.69 17.04
CA LYS A 26 -7.79 3.25 15.94
C LYS A 26 -7.02 3.46 14.64
N VAL A 27 -5.72 3.19 14.64
CA VAL A 27 -4.83 3.39 13.48
C VAL A 27 -4.11 2.10 13.14
N CYS A 28 -3.64 1.98 11.91
CA CYS A 28 -2.71 0.93 11.49
C CYS A 28 -1.30 1.51 11.43
N GLN A 29 -0.37 0.97 12.21
CA GLN A 29 1.04 1.27 12.04
C GLN A 29 1.60 0.51 10.85
N LEU A 30 2.43 1.17 10.05
CA LEU A 30 2.99 0.67 8.81
C LEU A 30 4.49 0.49 8.93
N SER A 31 4.97 -0.69 8.57
CA SER A 31 6.38 -0.98 8.32
C SER A 31 6.54 -1.34 6.85
N ILE A 32 7.21 -0.47 6.08
CA ILE A 32 7.35 -0.62 4.63
C ILE A 32 8.84 -0.65 4.28
N THR A 33 9.28 -1.74 3.67
CA THR A 33 10.66 -1.91 3.16
C THR A 33 10.60 -2.05 1.65
N SER A 34 11.35 -1.24 0.92
CA SER A 34 11.34 -1.24 -0.55
C SER A 34 12.73 -1.02 -1.14
N GLU A 35 12.96 -1.65 -2.29
CA GLU A 35 14.12 -1.40 -3.13
C GLU A 35 13.97 -0.10 -3.96
N CYS A 36 12.74 0.43 -4.07
CA CYS A 36 12.45 1.65 -4.79
C CYS A 36 12.60 2.88 -3.89
N LYS A 37 13.57 3.77 -4.18
CA LYS A 37 13.81 5.01 -3.42
C LYS A 37 12.58 5.91 -3.26
N ALA A 38 11.67 5.92 -4.24
CA ALA A 38 10.43 6.69 -4.15
C ALA A 38 9.47 6.12 -3.09
N ILE A 39 9.37 4.78 -3.03
CA ILE A 39 8.57 4.09 -2.02
C ILE A 39 9.22 4.18 -0.64
N THR A 40 10.56 4.16 -0.55
CA THR A 40 11.26 4.40 0.72
C THR A 40 10.90 5.77 1.31
N ARG A 41 10.92 6.84 0.49
CA ARG A 41 10.50 8.18 0.96
C ARG A 41 9.02 8.24 1.34
N LEU A 42 8.16 7.54 0.60
CA LEU A 42 6.75 7.40 0.96
C LEU A 42 6.61 6.75 2.34
N ALA A 43 7.33 5.65 2.59
CA ALA A 43 7.32 4.92 3.86
C ALA A 43 7.76 5.80 5.04
N GLU A 44 8.84 6.57 4.87
CA GLU A 44 9.35 7.52 5.88
C GLU A 44 8.30 8.58 6.27
N ASN A 45 7.36 8.88 5.37
CA ASN A 45 6.34 9.92 5.54
C ASN A 45 4.92 9.36 5.72
N LEU A 46 4.78 8.05 5.93
CA LEU A 46 3.50 7.36 6.16
C LEU A 46 3.65 6.27 7.26
N PRO A 47 4.01 6.64 8.51
CA PRO A 47 4.25 5.68 9.58
C PRO A 47 2.99 5.00 10.10
N GLU A 48 1.83 5.65 9.95
CA GLU A 48 0.53 5.11 10.34
C GLU A 48 -0.59 5.74 9.51
N VAL A 49 -1.73 5.06 9.48
CA VAL A 49 -2.93 5.51 8.76
C VAL A 49 -4.21 5.16 9.52
N ASN A 50 -5.28 5.90 9.26
CA ASN A 50 -6.62 5.50 9.69
C ASN A 50 -7.22 4.53 8.65
N PRO A 51 -7.51 3.27 8.99
CA PRO A 51 -7.97 2.28 8.01
C PRO A 51 -9.29 2.68 7.33
N TYR A 52 -10.19 3.35 8.03
CA TYR A 52 -11.48 3.78 7.45
C TYR A 52 -11.35 4.95 6.48
N GLN A 53 -10.27 5.72 6.57
CA GLN A 53 -9.94 6.76 5.59
C GLN A 53 -9.23 6.16 4.37
N GLU A 54 -8.47 5.07 4.54
CA GLU A 54 -7.73 4.43 3.45
C GLU A 54 -8.62 3.71 2.43
N ILE A 55 -9.73 3.11 2.87
CA ILE A 55 -10.56 2.23 2.02
C ILE A 55 -11.51 2.97 1.06
N SER A 56 -11.57 4.31 1.12
CA SER A 56 -12.56 5.06 0.35
C SER A 56 -12.07 6.43 -0.08
N PHE A 57 -12.40 6.80 -1.32
CA PHE A 57 -12.26 8.17 -1.81
C PHE A 57 -13.40 9.10 -1.37
N ARG A 58 -14.28 8.65 -0.46
CA ARG A 58 -15.36 9.49 0.05
C ARG A 58 -14.77 10.52 1.00
N ARG A 59 -14.99 11.81 0.69
CA ARG A 59 -14.64 13.00 1.48
C ARG A 59 -13.17 13.44 1.43
N ALA A 60 -12.23 12.52 1.23
CA ALA A 60 -10.80 12.83 1.06
C ALA A 60 -10.10 11.75 0.23
N LEU A 61 -8.87 12.04 -0.20
CA LEU A 61 -7.97 11.02 -0.72
C LEU A 61 -7.43 10.18 0.45
N PRO A 62 -7.24 8.86 0.29
CA PRO A 62 -6.43 8.05 1.19
C PRO A 62 -5.03 8.67 1.37
N GLN A 63 -4.51 8.67 2.59
CA GLN A 63 -3.19 9.22 2.92
C GLN A 63 -2.09 8.50 2.14
N THR A 64 -2.23 7.19 1.93
CA THR A 64 -1.31 6.43 1.08
C THR A 64 -1.24 7.02 -0.33
N TYR A 65 -2.39 7.39 -0.91
CA TYR A 65 -2.41 7.97 -2.25
C TYR A 65 -1.93 9.42 -2.26
N GLU A 66 -2.24 10.24 -1.25
CA GLU A 66 -1.68 11.58 -1.11
C GLU A 66 -0.15 11.54 -1.11
N LYS A 67 0.44 10.64 -0.32
CA LYS A 67 1.90 10.44 -0.28
C LYS A 67 2.45 9.83 -1.57
N SER A 68 1.68 9.00 -2.26
CA SER A 68 2.07 8.50 -3.57
C SER A 68 2.15 9.61 -4.63
N ILE A 69 1.23 10.58 -4.59
CA ILE A 69 1.26 11.74 -5.50
C ILE A 69 2.50 12.60 -5.23
N GLU A 70 2.90 12.72 -3.97
CA GLU A 70 4.07 13.50 -3.56
C GLU A 70 5.40 12.84 -3.96
N TYR A 71 5.53 11.51 -3.79
CA TYR A 71 6.82 10.83 -3.89
C TYR A 71 6.98 9.86 -5.06
N CYS A 72 5.91 9.26 -5.58
CA CYS A 72 6.00 8.26 -6.65
C CYS A 72 6.19 8.93 -8.01
N SER A 73 7.21 8.48 -8.75
CA SER A 73 7.46 8.95 -10.12
C SER A 73 6.59 8.27 -11.18
N HIS A 74 6.05 7.08 -10.88
CA HIS A 74 5.20 6.32 -11.79
C HIS A 74 3.79 6.22 -11.24
N ALA A 75 2.83 6.84 -11.93
CA ALA A 75 1.44 6.94 -11.50
C ALA A 75 0.74 5.58 -11.33
N ALA A 76 1.12 4.56 -12.12
CA ALA A 76 0.52 3.23 -12.08
C ALA A 76 1.33 2.22 -11.25
N CYS A 77 2.18 2.70 -10.33
CA CYS A 77 2.85 1.81 -9.38
C CYS A 77 1.79 1.02 -8.58
N PRO A 78 1.87 -0.33 -8.49
CA PRO A 78 0.90 -1.10 -7.72
C PRO A 78 1.11 -0.99 -6.20
N VAL A 79 2.25 -0.46 -5.75
CA VAL A 79 2.63 -0.42 -4.33
C VAL A 79 1.64 0.35 -3.45
N PRO A 80 1.19 1.57 -3.79
CA PRO A 80 0.16 2.27 -3.01
C PRO A 80 -1.11 1.45 -2.80
N SER A 81 -1.59 0.75 -3.84
CA SER A 81 -2.75 -0.14 -3.69
C SER A 81 -2.46 -1.33 -2.78
N GLY A 82 -1.25 -1.89 -2.83
CA GLY A 82 -0.85 -3.01 -1.98
C GLY A 82 -0.71 -2.61 -0.50
N ILE A 83 -0.26 -1.38 -0.21
CA ILE A 83 -0.24 -0.82 1.15
C ILE A 83 -1.67 -0.78 1.72
N ILE A 84 -2.62 -0.22 0.97
CA ILE A 84 -4.03 -0.16 1.38
C ILE A 84 -4.61 -1.57 1.59
N LYS A 85 -4.27 -2.54 0.74
CA LYS A 85 -4.69 -3.94 0.91
C LYS A 85 -4.17 -4.57 2.21
N ALA A 86 -2.93 -4.27 2.60
CA ALA A 86 -2.41 -4.71 3.90
C ALA A 86 -3.17 -4.07 5.06
N VAL A 87 -3.51 -2.78 4.96
CA VAL A 87 -4.32 -2.07 5.96
C VAL A 87 -5.73 -2.67 6.08
N GLU A 88 -6.39 -2.98 4.97
CA GLU A 88 -7.70 -3.63 4.96
C GLU A 88 -7.69 -4.96 5.73
N ILE A 89 -6.65 -5.78 5.52
CA ILE A 89 -6.47 -7.06 6.24
C ILE A 89 -6.23 -6.81 7.73
N ALA A 90 -5.30 -5.91 8.08
CA ALA A 90 -4.97 -5.60 9.47
C ALA A 90 -6.20 -5.11 10.27
N ALA A 91 -7.06 -4.33 9.63
CA ALA A 91 -8.28 -3.79 10.22
C ALA A 91 -9.49 -4.75 10.18
N GLY A 92 -9.34 -5.96 9.63
CA GLY A 92 -10.44 -6.93 9.50
C GLY A 92 -11.52 -6.52 8.49
N LEU A 93 -11.19 -5.65 7.56
CA LEU A 93 -12.10 -5.13 6.52
C LEU A 93 -12.09 -5.99 5.25
N ALA A 94 -11.04 -6.78 5.05
CA ALA A 94 -10.92 -7.76 3.96
C ALA A 94 -10.22 -9.04 4.43
N LEU A 95 -10.52 -10.16 3.77
CA LEU A 95 -9.78 -11.41 3.96
C LEU A 95 -8.48 -11.40 3.13
N PRO A 96 -7.40 -12.07 3.58
CA PRO A 96 -6.18 -12.21 2.79
C PRO A 96 -6.45 -12.91 1.46
N THR A 97 -6.37 -12.18 0.35
CA THR A 97 -6.59 -12.70 -1.00
C THR A 97 -5.60 -12.05 -1.96
N ASN A 98 -4.93 -12.87 -2.77
CA ASN A 98 -3.93 -12.40 -3.73
C ASN A 98 -4.59 -11.54 -4.83
N VAL A 99 -4.05 -10.35 -5.05
CA VAL A 99 -4.44 -9.45 -6.14
C VAL A 99 -3.44 -9.63 -7.28
N THR A 100 -3.92 -9.72 -8.53
CA THR A 100 -3.04 -9.91 -9.70
C THR A 100 -3.39 -8.94 -10.82
N ILE A 101 -2.36 -8.43 -11.52
CA ILE A 101 -2.49 -7.68 -12.77
C ILE A 101 -1.86 -8.54 -13.86
N LYS A 102 -2.66 -9.02 -14.81
CA LYS A 102 -2.18 -9.79 -15.96
C LYS A 102 -2.14 -8.87 -17.18
N LEU A 103 -0.93 -8.58 -17.67
CA LEU A 103 -0.72 -7.75 -18.84
C LEU A 103 -0.38 -8.64 -20.04
N SER A 104 -0.96 -8.33 -21.19
CA SER A 104 -0.62 -8.92 -22.47
C SER A 104 -0.60 -7.83 -23.54
N LYS A 105 0.21 -8.03 -24.57
CA LYS A 105 0.06 -7.28 -25.81
C LYS A 105 -1.07 -7.95 -26.60
N GLY A 106 -2.02 -7.18 -27.11
CA GLY A 106 -2.93 -7.69 -28.14
C GLY A 106 -2.15 -7.91 -29.43
N ASP A 107 -2.57 -8.89 -30.24
CA ASP A 107 -2.02 -9.08 -31.58
C ASP A 107 -2.13 -7.79 -32.43
#